data_AF-A0AAN5I5K4-F1
#
_entry.id   AF-A0AAN5I5K4-F1
#
_cell.length_a   1.000
_cell.length_b   1.000
_cell.length_c   1.000
_cell.angle_alpha   90.00
_cell.angle_beta   90.00
_cell.angle_gamma   90.00
#
_symmetry.space_group_name_H-M   'P 1'
#
loop_
_entity.id
_entity.type
_entity.pdbx_description
1 polymer ?
#
loop_
_entity_poly.entity_id
_entity_poly.type
_entity_poly.pdbx_seq_one_letter_code
_entity_poly.pdbx_strand_id
1 'polypeptide(L)'
;ARMFLNKDPLDESTFDYSELARRVIKHSKPDIIFVIEKDMDAAQNKPFYGLIEKEPIFNFTQTRIRFLSEHSGVVVVDDQFYKPHLPTGVATTIASRLRNGKTKLADFEDLKVERDEYLDEFNYGRRRFHEYKGLNLIKNHVEDQLCQHMWCYFFNKHNLHPYYGDLALHQTTEMLK
;
A
#
# COMPACT_ATOMS: atom_id res chain seq x y z
N ALA A 1 -10.46 -0.92 5.30
CA ALA A 1 -10.22 -0.61 3.87
C ALA A 1 -11.19 0.43 3.34
N ARG A 2 -10.79 1.69 3.18
CA ARG A 2 -11.63 2.72 2.57
C ARG A 2 -10.85 3.59 1.60
N MET A 3 -10.62 3.09 0.39
CA MET A 3 -10.81 3.97 -0.77
C MET A 3 -12.20 4.63 -0.59
N PHE A 4 -12.23 5.94 -0.36
CA PHE A 4 -13.43 6.73 -0.04
C PHE A 4 -14.39 6.87 -1.22
N LEU A 5 -14.77 5.76 -1.86
CA LEU A 5 -15.63 5.71 -3.03
C LEU A 5 -16.84 4.80 -2.88
N ASN A 6 -16.94 4.04 -1.79
CA ASN A 6 -18.21 3.52 -1.27
C ASN A 6 -18.20 3.65 0.26
N LYS A 7 -19.35 3.94 0.87
CA LYS A 7 -19.55 3.84 2.32
C LYS A 7 -19.18 2.43 2.79
N ASP A 8 -18.42 2.34 3.86
CA ASP A 8 -18.20 1.07 4.52
C ASP A 8 -19.53 0.62 5.13
N PRO A 9 -20.03 -0.59 4.83
CA PRO A 9 -21.31 -1.06 5.35
C PRO A 9 -21.32 -1.18 6.88
N LEU A 10 -20.14 -1.20 7.53
CA LEU A 10 -19.98 -1.18 8.98
C LEU A 10 -19.85 0.24 9.56
N ASP A 11 -19.89 1.29 8.72
CA ASP A 11 -19.89 2.68 9.15
C ASP A 11 -21.30 3.17 9.46
N GLU A 12 -21.60 3.34 10.74
CA GLU A 12 -22.89 3.85 11.22
C GLU A 12 -23.05 5.37 11.05
N SER A 13 -22.02 6.10 10.60
CA SER A 13 -22.11 7.54 10.41
C SER A 13 -23.16 7.89 9.34
N THR A 14 -23.88 9.01 9.55
CA THR A 14 -24.92 9.48 8.64
C THR A 14 -24.36 10.15 7.38
N PHE A 15 -23.09 10.53 7.39
CA PHE A 15 -22.44 11.26 6.30
C PHE A 15 -21.66 10.33 5.38
N ASP A 16 -22.10 10.22 4.13
CA ASP A 16 -21.42 9.39 3.13
C ASP A 16 -20.34 10.20 2.38
N TYR A 17 -19.11 10.12 2.86
CA TYR A 17 -17.94 10.70 2.18
C TYR A 17 -17.76 10.19 0.75
N SER A 18 -18.30 9.00 0.41
CA SER A 18 -18.13 8.43 -0.91
C SER A 18 -18.96 9.12 -1.99
N GLU A 19 -20.18 9.58 -1.66
CA GLU A 19 -20.98 10.38 -2.58
C GLU A 19 -20.32 11.72 -2.86
N LEU A 20 -19.79 12.37 -1.82
CA LEU A 20 -19.07 13.64 -1.95
C LEU A 20 -17.82 13.47 -2.81
N ALA A 21 -16.99 12.45 -2.55
CA ALA A 21 -15.79 12.16 -3.33
C ALA A 21 -16.13 11.91 -4.81
N ARG A 22 -17.18 11.11 -5.09
CA ARG A 22 -17.66 10.89 -6.46
C ARG A 22 -18.10 12.18 -7.14
N ARG A 23 -18.79 13.07 -6.42
CA ARG A 23 -19.21 14.38 -6.93
C ARG A 23 -18.01 15.27 -7.26
N VAL A 24 -17.02 15.32 -6.36
CA VAL A 24 -15.78 16.08 -6.58
C VAL A 24 -15.06 15.57 -7.82
N ILE A 25 -14.82 14.26 -7.94
CA ILE A 25 -14.11 13.66 -9.08
C ILE A 25 -14.83 13.93 -10.41
N LYS A 26 -16.15 13.77 -10.45
CA LYS A 26 -16.96 14.07 -11.64
C LYS A 26 -16.83 15.53 -12.08
N HIS A 27 -16.75 16.45 -11.13
CA HIS A 27 -16.71 17.88 -11.39
C HIS A 27 -15.29 18.36 -11.73
N SER A 28 -14.29 17.93 -10.96
CA SER A 28 -12.90 18.34 -11.14
C SER A 28 -12.23 17.67 -12.34
N LYS A 29 -12.69 16.48 -12.74
CA LYS A 29 -12.14 15.69 -13.87
C LYS A 29 -10.61 15.62 -13.82
N PRO A 30 -10.03 15.08 -12.75
CA PRO A 30 -8.60 15.13 -12.53
C PRO A 30 -7.83 14.38 -13.63
N ASP A 31 -6.68 14.92 -14.03
CA ASP A 31 -5.79 14.27 -14.99
C ASP A 31 -5.21 12.98 -14.41
N ILE A 32 -4.94 12.95 -13.11
CA ILE A 32 -4.35 11.80 -12.41
C ILE A 32 -5.02 11.65 -11.04
N ILE A 33 -5.38 10.42 -10.67
CA ILE A 33 -5.80 10.03 -9.33
C ILE A 33 -4.85 8.96 -8.80
N PHE A 34 -4.33 9.18 -7.59
CA PHE A 34 -3.61 8.17 -6.82
C PHE A 34 -4.55 7.52 -5.81
N VAL A 35 -4.54 6.19 -5.80
CA VAL A 35 -5.31 5.34 -4.90
C VAL A 35 -4.30 4.63 -4.00
N ILE A 36 -4.06 5.24 -2.85
CA ILE A 36 -3.13 4.73 -1.85
C ILE A 36 -3.98 4.19 -0.70
N GLU A 37 -3.85 2.90 -0.43
CA GLU A 37 -4.52 2.26 0.68
C GLU A 37 -3.52 1.44 1.46
N LYS A 38 -3.58 1.51 2.78
CA LYS A 38 -2.78 0.67 3.66
C LYS A 38 -3.62 0.16 4.80
N ASP A 39 -3.89 -1.13 4.79
CA ASP A 39 -4.61 -1.79 5.87
C ASP A 39 -4.31 -3.30 5.78
N MET A 40 -3.41 -3.80 6.63
CA MET A 40 -3.03 -5.21 6.58
C MET A 40 -4.19 -6.13 6.94
N ASP A 41 -5.02 -5.68 7.87
CA ASP A 41 -6.23 -6.38 8.31
C ASP A 41 -7.41 -6.15 7.35
N ALA A 42 -7.17 -5.43 6.25
CA ALA A 42 -8.17 -5.20 5.23
C ALA A 42 -8.72 -6.53 4.72
N ALA A 43 -10.02 -6.48 4.40
CA ALA A 43 -10.66 -7.51 3.62
C ALA A 43 -9.85 -7.88 2.35
N GLN A 44 -9.12 -6.93 1.76
CA GLN A 44 -8.26 -7.14 0.60
C GLN A 44 -7.19 -8.22 0.77
N ASN A 45 -6.66 -8.42 1.97
CA ASN A 45 -5.62 -9.42 2.22
C ASN A 45 -6.18 -10.74 2.75
N LYS A 46 -7.49 -10.81 3.03
CA LYS A 46 -8.12 -12.03 3.53
C LYS A 46 -8.11 -13.13 2.47
N PRO A 47 -7.86 -14.41 2.87
CA PRO A 47 -7.93 -15.55 1.97
C PRO A 47 -9.24 -15.61 1.20
N PHE A 48 -9.15 -16.04 -0.06
CA PHE A 48 -10.31 -16.42 -0.85
C PHE A 48 -10.02 -17.68 -1.66
N TYR A 49 -11.08 -18.46 -1.87
CA TYR A 49 -11.04 -19.72 -2.59
C TYR A 49 -12.02 -19.66 -3.76
N GLY A 50 -11.56 -20.06 -4.95
CA GLY A 50 -12.37 -20.08 -6.17
C GLY A 50 -12.05 -18.95 -7.16
N LEU A 51 -13.02 -18.68 -8.04
CA LEU A 51 -12.89 -17.74 -9.15
C LEU A 51 -12.94 -16.29 -8.66
N ILE A 52 -11.97 -15.48 -9.10
CA ILE A 52 -11.80 -14.08 -8.68
C ILE A 52 -13.02 -13.22 -9.07
N GLU A 53 -13.67 -13.52 -10.18
CA GLU A 53 -14.82 -12.76 -10.71
C GLU A 53 -16.07 -12.89 -9.83
N LYS A 54 -16.11 -13.92 -8.97
CA LYS A 54 -17.21 -14.11 -7.99
C LYS A 54 -16.84 -13.56 -6.61
N GLU A 55 -15.61 -13.06 -6.44
CA GLU A 55 -15.10 -12.64 -5.15
C GLU A 55 -15.64 -11.24 -4.79
N PRO A 56 -16.37 -11.08 -3.66
CA PRO A 56 -17.06 -9.83 -3.34
C PRO A 56 -16.12 -8.62 -3.18
N ILE A 57 -14.94 -8.83 -2.57
CA ILE A 57 -14.00 -7.76 -2.27
C ILE A 57 -13.34 -7.25 -3.56
N PHE A 58 -12.99 -8.15 -4.47
CA PHE A 58 -12.52 -7.86 -5.81
C PHE A 58 -13.55 -7.06 -6.59
N ASN A 59 -14.80 -7.54 -6.67
CA ASN A 59 -15.86 -6.85 -7.41
C ASN A 59 -16.16 -5.45 -6.85
N PHE A 60 -16.11 -5.32 -5.53
CA PHE A 60 -16.27 -4.05 -4.83
C PHE A 60 -15.20 -3.03 -5.23
N THR A 61 -13.92 -3.43 -5.23
CA THR A 61 -12.82 -2.54 -5.64
C THR A 61 -12.78 -2.32 -7.15
N GLN A 62 -13.05 -3.35 -7.94
CA GLN A 62 -13.12 -3.27 -9.40
C GLN A 62 -14.19 -2.25 -9.85
N THR A 63 -15.31 -2.15 -9.14
CA THR A 63 -16.36 -1.14 -9.40
C THR A 63 -15.86 0.28 -9.14
N ARG A 64 -15.02 0.47 -8.12
CA ARG A 64 -14.40 1.78 -7.81
C ARG A 64 -13.37 2.15 -8.86
N ILE A 65 -12.48 1.23 -9.23
CA ILE A 65 -11.48 1.42 -10.28
C ILE A 65 -12.15 1.80 -11.59
N ARG A 66 -13.25 1.13 -11.95
CA ARG A 66 -14.03 1.46 -13.15
C ARG A 66 -14.56 2.89 -13.10
N PHE A 67 -15.21 3.27 -11.98
CA PHE A 67 -15.70 4.63 -11.80
C PHE A 67 -14.57 5.67 -11.95
N LEU A 68 -13.42 5.44 -11.31
CA LEU A 68 -12.27 6.34 -11.42
C LEU A 68 -11.76 6.42 -12.86
N SER A 69 -11.64 5.28 -13.53
CA SER A 69 -11.15 5.18 -14.91
C SER A 69 -12.04 5.94 -15.89
N GLU A 70 -13.36 5.98 -15.65
CA GLU A 70 -14.34 6.71 -16.47
C GLU A 70 -14.29 8.23 -16.26
N HIS A 71 -13.75 8.70 -15.13
CA HIS A 71 -13.88 10.11 -14.70
C HIS A 71 -12.53 10.79 -14.41
N SER A 72 -11.41 10.17 -14.77
CA SER A 72 -10.07 10.73 -14.63
C SER A 72 -9.19 10.36 -15.83
N GLY A 73 -8.09 11.10 -16.04
CA GLY A 73 -7.15 10.83 -17.12
C GLY A 73 -6.31 9.56 -16.89
N VAL A 74 -5.80 9.37 -15.67
CA VAL A 74 -5.01 8.21 -15.23
C VAL A 74 -5.41 7.83 -13.79
N VAL A 75 -5.49 6.52 -13.53
CA VAL A 75 -5.68 5.99 -12.17
C VAL A 75 -4.45 5.19 -11.79
N VAL A 76 -3.74 5.60 -10.75
CA VAL A 76 -2.63 4.87 -10.16
C VAL A 76 -3.12 4.20 -8.89
N VAL A 77 -2.96 2.88 -8.77
CA VAL A 77 -3.29 2.13 -7.56
C VAL A 77 -2.01 1.51 -7.02
N ASP A 78 -1.72 1.78 -5.75
CA ASP A 78 -0.57 1.20 -5.06
C ASP A 78 -0.89 -0.21 -4.57
N ASP A 79 0.06 -1.13 -4.74
CA ASP A 79 0.06 -2.40 -4.03
C ASP A 79 0.23 -2.17 -2.51
N GLN A 80 -0.28 -3.11 -1.71
CA GLN A 80 -0.02 -3.09 -0.27
C GLN A 80 1.48 -3.29 -0.02
N PHE A 81 1.98 -2.73 1.08
CA PHE A 81 3.39 -2.85 1.46
C PHE A 81 3.58 -3.45 2.84
N TYR A 82 4.68 -4.18 2.97
CA TYR A 82 5.04 -4.96 4.16
C TYR A 82 5.17 -4.11 5.41
N LYS A 83 4.61 -4.63 6.51
CA LYS A 83 4.71 -4.01 7.83
C LYS A 83 5.79 -4.71 8.64
N PRO A 84 7.01 -4.14 8.75
CA PRO A 84 7.98 -4.67 9.70
C PRO A 84 7.41 -4.69 11.12
N HIS A 85 7.33 -5.87 11.72
CA HIS A 85 6.91 -6.09 13.10
C HIS A 85 8.02 -5.71 14.09
N LEU A 86 8.36 -4.42 14.13
CA LEU A 86 9.36 -3.89 15.05
C LEU A 86 8.70 -3.23 16.26
N PRO A 87 9.10 -3.55 17.51
CA PRO A 87 8.49 -2.99 18.72
C PRO A 87 8.49 -1.46 18.80
N THR A 88 9.50 -0.83 18.22
CA THR A 88 9.72 0.64 18.27
C THR A 88 9.65 1.32 16.90
N GLY A 89 9.43 0.55 15.84
CA GLY A 89 9.44 1.03 14.46
C GLY A 89 10.85 1.18 13.86
N VAL A 90 10.91 1.34 12.54
CA VAL A 90 12.17 1.35 11.79
C VAL A 90 12.99 2.61 12.11
N ALA A 91 12.39 3.80 12.02
CA ALA A 91 13.09 5.06 12.29
C ALA A 91 13.72 5.10 13.69
N THR A 92 12.96 4.73 14.73
CA THR A 92 13.46 4.69 16.10
C THR A 92 14.60 3.69 16.27
N THR A 93 14.47 2.51 15.66
CA THR A 93 15.51 1.47 15.71
C THR A 93 16.80 1.96 15.09
N ILE A 94 16.73 2.57 13.90
CA ILE A 94 17.89 3.11 13.22
C ILE A 94 18.53 4.24 14.03
N ALA A 95 17.73 5.22 14.48
CA ALA A 95 18.24 6.34 15.26
C ALA A 95 18.92 5.89 16.56
N SER A 96 18.35 4.89 17.24
CA SER A 96 18.94 4.28 18.44
C SER A 96 20.31 3.64 18.14
N ARG A 97 20.40 2.87 17.06
CA ARG A 97 21.64 2.20 16.63
C ARG A 97 22.73 3.20 16.26
N LEU A 98 22.39 4.21 15.46
CA LEU A 98 23.34 5.28 15.09
C LEU A 98 23.90 5.99 16.33
N ARG A 99 23.05 6.32 17.33
CA ARG A 99 23.49 6.91 18.61
C ARG A 99 24.45 6.01 19.39
N ASN A 100 24.35 4.70 19.22
CA ASN A 100 25.22 3.70 19.84
C ASN A 100 26.45 3.35 18.98
N GLY A 101 26.77 4.15 17.96
CA GLY A 101 27.95 3.98 17.11
C GLY A 101 27.81 2.88 16.04
N LYS A 102 26.60 2.34 15.84
CA LYS A 102 26.32 1.35 14.80
C LYS A 102 26.12 2.05 13.46
N THR A 103 27.03 1.82 12.53
CA THR A 103 27.09 2.56 11.25
C THR A 103 27.34 1.65 10.06
N LYS A 104 27.63 0.37 10.29
CA LYS A 104 27.87 -0.60 9.21
C LYS A 104 26.55 -1.23 8.81
N LEU A 105 26.39 -1.56 7.53
CA LEU A 105 25.18 -2.24 7.04
C LEU A 105 24.86 -3.51 7.83
N ALA A 106 25.91 -4.26 8.23
CA ALA A 106 25.81 -5.45 9.08
C ALA A 106 25.06 -5.22 10.41
N ASP A 107 25.06 -3.98 10.93
CA ASP A 107 24.34 -3.62 12.15
C ASP A 107 22.81 -3.45 11.94
N PHE A 108 22.34 -3.57 10.70
CA PHE A 108 20.95 -3.36 10.27
C PHE A 108 20.39 -4.52 9.43
N GLU A 109 21.06 -5.68 9.42
CA GLU A 109 20.66 -6.85 8.63
C GLU A 109 19.36 -7.52 9.10
N ASP A 110 18.85 -7.16 10.27
CA ASP A 110 17.51 -7.54 10.75
C ASP A 110 16.41 -6.57 10.29
N LEU A 111 16.77 -5.45 9.65
CA LEU A 111 15.82 -4.49 9.07
C LEU A 111 15.59 -4.74 7.58
N LYS A 112 15.50 -6.02 7.22
CA LYS A 112 15.16 -6.51 5.88
C LYS A 112 14.40 -7.83 5.99
N VAL A 113 13.72 -8.19 4.91
CA VAL A 113 13.08 -9.51 4.73
C VAL A 113 13.43 -10.06 3.36
N GLU A 114 13.27 -11.37 3.19
CA GLU A 114 13.36 -11.96 1.85
C GLU A 114 12.19 -11.49 0.99
N ARG A 115 12.43 -11.32 -0.32
CA ARG A 115 11.40 -10.87 -1.25
C ARG A 115 10.23 -11.83 -1.28
N ASP A 116 10.47 -13.13 -1.19
CA ASP A 116 9.38 -14.11 -1.19
C ASP A 116 8.52 -14.01 0.08
N GLU A 117 9.14 -13.75 1.25
CA GLU A 117 8.41 -13.47 2.50
C GLU A 117 7.56 -12.19 2.38
N TYR A 118 8.14 -11.13 1.79
CA TYR A 118 7.41 -9.89 1.52
C TYR A 118 6.17 -10.15 0.65
N LEU A 119 6.34 -10.92 -0.43
CA LEU A 119 5.30 -11.20 -1.41
C LEU A 119 4.21 -12.11 -0.83
N ASP A 120 4.57 -13.05 0.04
CA ASP A 120 3.63 -14.00 0.62
C ASP A 120 2.70 -13.35 1.65
N GLU A 121 3.17 -12.35 2.42
CA GLU A 121 2.33 -11.62 3.39
C GLU A 121 1.07 -11.03 2.73
N PHE A 122 1.16 -10.61 1.47
CA PHE A 122 0.06 -10.01 0.71
C PHE A 122 -0.45 -10.88 -0.44
N ASN A 123 -0.17 -12.19 -0.45
CA ASN A 123 -0.43 -13.03 -1.62
C ASN A 123 -1.88 -12.92 -2.16
N TYR A 124 -2.91 -12.88 -1.31
CA TYR A 124 -4.30 -12.72 -1.71
C TYR A 124 -4.64 -11.30 -2.19
N GLY A 125 -4.10 -10.28 -1.51
CA GLY A 125 -4.24 -8.88 -1.93
C GLY A 125 -3.62 -8.65 -3.30
N ARG A 126 -2.40 -9.15 -3.50
CA ARG A 126 -1.67 -9.12 -4.77
C ARG A 126 -2.40 -9.88 -5.88
N ARG A 127 -3.00 -11.03 -5.59
CA ARG A 127 -3.83 -11.75 -6.56
C ARG A 127 -5.02 -10.91 -7.01
N ARG A 128 -5.74 -10.26 -6.09
CA ARG A 128 -6.83 -9.32 -6.45
C ARG A 128 -6.30 -8.14 -7.27
N PHE A 129 -5.19 -7.55 -6.82
CA PHE A 129 -4.54 -6.42 -7.46
C PHE A 129 -4.13 -6.72 -8.91
N HIS A 130 -3.55 -7.90 -9.16
CA HIS A 130 -3.16 -8.34 -10.49
C HIS A 130 -4.35 -8.49 -11.43
N GLU A 131 -5.53 -8.80 -10.92
CA GLU A 131 -6.74 -9.00 -11.74
C GLU A 131 -7.52 -7.71 -12.01
N TYR A 132 -7.23 -6.60 -11.32
CA TYR A 132 -7.94 -5.34 -11.56
C TYR A 132 -7.75 -4.83 -12.99
N LYS A 133 -8.82 -4.29 -13.57
CA LYS A 133 -8.86 -3.76 -14.95
C LYS A 133 -9.41 -2.34 -14.97
N GLY A 134 -8.85 -1.50 -15.82
CA GLY A 134 -9.30 -0.14 -16.09
C GLY A 134 -8.67 0.37 -17.38
N LEU A 135 -9.33 1.30 -18.09
CA LEU A 135 -8.87 1.78 -19.40
C LEU A 135 -7.51 2.53 -19.31
N ASN A 136 -7.24 3.12 -18.15
CA ASN A 136 -6.12 4.00 -17.85
C ASN A 136 -5.53 3.69 -16.45
N LEU A 137 -5.56 2.41 -16.07
CA LEU A 137 -5.09 1.93 -14.77
C LEU A 137 -3.59 1.62 -14.81
N ILE A 138 -2.83 2.25 -13.91
CA ILE A 138 -1.45 1.92 -13.58
C ILE A 138 -1.45 1.20 -12.23
N LYS A 139 -0.82 0.02 -12.20
CA LYS A 139 -0.58 -0.76 -10.99
C LYS A 139 0.83 -0.45 -10.51
N ASN A 140 0.94 0.26 -9.39
CA ASN A 140 2.21 0.63 -8.82
C ASN A 140 2.67 -0.42 -7.80
N HIS A 141 3.79 -1.06 -8.08
CA HIS A 141 4.39 -2.10 -7.28
C HIS A 141 5.34 -1.46 -6.25
N VAL A 142 4.84 -1.15 -5.06
CA VAL A 142 5.61 -0.47 -4.00
C VAL A 142 6.86 -1.25 -3.61
N GLU A 143 6.84 -2.59 -3.76
CA GLU A 143 7.98 -3.43 -3.49
C GLU A 143 9.19 -3.13 -4.38
N ASP A 144 8.99 -2.58 -5.59
CA ASP A 144 10.09 -2.33 -6.52
C ASP A 144 11.04 -1.24 -6.01
N GLN A 145 10.56 -0.36 -5.12
CA GLN A 145 11.39 0.63 -4.42
C GLN A 145 12.12 0.04 -3.21
N LEU A 146 11.53 -0.99 -2.57
CA LEU A 146 12.02 -1.57 -1.32
C LEU A 146 12.99 -2.75 -1.56
N CYS A 147 12.75 -3.50 -2.63
CA CYS A 147 13.37 -4.79 -2.89
C CYS A 147 14.47 -4.69 -3.94
N GLN A 148 15.69 -5.02 -3.53
CA GLN A 148 16.83 -5.18 -4.43
C GLN A 148 17.20 -6.66 -4.50
N HIS A 149 17.02 -7.26 -5.69
CA HIS A 149 17.15 -8.70 -5.91
C HIS A 149 16.25 -9.51 -4.95
N MET A 150 16.86 -10.30 -4.06
CA MET A 150 16.16 -11.20 -3.13
C MET A 150 15.80 -10.54 -1.79
N TRP A 151 16.21 -9.29 -1.54
CA TRP A 151 16.09 -8.65 -0.23
C TRP A 151 15.31 -7.35 -0.31
N CYS A 152 14.33 -7.21 0.59
CA CYS A 152 13.56 -5.99 0.77
C CYS A 152 14.03 -5.30 2.04
N TYR A 153 14.66 -4.14 1.90
CA TYR A 153 15.19 -3.37 3.02
C TYR A 153 14.14 -2.35 3.48
N PHE A 154 14.01 -2.15 4.78
CA PHE A 154 13.10 -1.13 5.32
C PHE A 154 13.76 0.26 5.46
N PHE A 155 14.94 0.42 4.88
CA PHE A 155 15.75 1.63 4.90
C PHE A 155 16.63 1.71 3.66
N ASN A 156 17.07 2.93 3.33
CA ASN A 156 18.04 3.13 2.27
C ASN A 156 19.44 2.75 2.78
N LYS A 157 20.05 1.75 2.15
CA LYS A 157 21.36 1.20 2.55
C LYS A 157 22.53 2.17 2.43
N HIS A 158 22.40 3.21 1.61
CA HIS A 158 23.47 4.17 1.34
C HIS A 158 23.56 5.27 2.38
N ASN A 159 22.42 5.71 2.93
CA ASN A 159 22.36 6.81 3.90
C ASN A 159 21.73 6.41 5.24
N LEU A 160 21.30 5.14 5.38
CA LEU A 160 20.63 4.59 6.54
C LEU A 160 19.31 5.32 6.88
N HIS A 161 18.71 6.03 5.95
CA HIS A 161 17.43 6.70 6.20
C HIS A 161 16.29 5.67 6.21
N PRO A 162 15.41 5.69 7.23
CA PRO A 162 14.29 4.78 7.32
C PRO A 162 13.25 5.07 6.23
N TYR A 163 12.62 4.03 5.68
CA TYR A 163 11.46 4.18 4.79
C TYR A 163 10.16 4.39 5.55
N TYR A 164 10.12 4.05 6.84
CA TYR A 164 8.94 4.21 7.70
C TYR A 164 9.23 5.08 8.92
N GLY A 165 8.40 6.09 9.16
CA GLY A 165 8.61 7.11 10.18
C GLY A 165 8.12 6.74 11.58
N ASP A 166 7.11 5.87 11.70
CA ASP A 166 6.46 5.55 12.97
C ASP A 166 5.94 4.10 13.02
N LEU A 167 5.26 3.72 14.12
CA LEU A 167 4.67 2.39 14.32
C LEU A 167 3.43 2.11 13.46
N ALA A 168 2.77 3.16 13.00
CA ALA A 168 1.73 3.06 11.97
C ALA A 168 2.34 2.81 10.58
N LEU A 169 3.68 2.94 10.48
CA LEU A 169 4.51 2.91 9.29
C LEU A 169 3.98 3.84 8.20
N HIS A 170 3.75 5.09 8.57
CA HIS A 170 3.67 6.15 7.58
C HIS A 170 5.02 6.26 6.86
N GLN A 171 4.96 6.36 5.54
CA GLN A 171 6.14 6.39 4.69
C GLN A 171 6.91 7.70 4.90
N THR A 172 8.24 7.62 4.91
CA THR A 172 9.09 8.82 4.94
C THR A 172 9.28 9.38 3.54
N THR A 173 9.81 10.60 3.45
CA THR A 173 10.22 11.18 2.16
C THR A 173 11.32 10.37 1.47
N GLU A 174 12.06 9.53 2.19
CA GLU A 174 13.06 8.67 1.59
C GLU A 174 12.41 7.53 0.80
N MET A 175 11.27 7.00 1.27
CA MET A 175 10.53 5.94 0.58
C MET A 175 9.86 6.42 -0.71
N LEU A 176 9.57 7.72 -0.81
CA LEU A 176 8.86 8.32 -1.95
C LEU A 176 9.79 8.74 -3.10
N LYS A 177 11.10 8.52 -2.99
CA LYS A 177 12.11 8.89 -3.99
C LYS A 177 12.38 7.74 -4.95
#